data_AF-A0AAE3F736-F1
#
_entry.id   AF-A0AAE3F736-F1
#
_cell.length_a   1.000
_cell.length_b   1.000
_cell.length_c   1.000
_cell.angle_alpha   90.00
_cell.angle_beta   90.00
_cell.angle_gamma   90.00
#
_symmetry.space_group_name_H-M   'P 1'
#
loop_
_entity.id
_entity.type
_entity.pdbx_description
1 polymer ?
#
loop_
_entity_poly.entity_id
_entity_poly.type
_entity_poly.pdbx_seq_one_letter_code
_entity_poly.pdbx_strand_id
1 'polypeptide(L)'
;IERENILVQTMEGRKQKAREGKWNGGFAPYGYELVNGELQIAEDEAEIIRLIYDKFIHTNMGISAIAAWLNQHGYKKKKRQNNTL
;
A
#
# COMPACT_ATOMS: atom_id res chain seq x y z
N ILE A 1 -5.40 -0.49 -35.52
CA ILE A 1 -3.93 -0.54 -35.67
C ILE A 1 -3.18 0.34 -34.66
N GLU A 2 -3.07 1.66 -34.82
CA GLU A 2 -2.23 2.49 -33.91
C GLU A 2 -2.70 2.47 -32.45
N ARG A 3 -4.01 2.63 -32.21
CA ARG A 3 -4.61 2.51 -30.88
C ARG A 3 -4.39 1.14 -30.24
N GLU A 4 -4.52 0.07 -31.02
CA GLU A 4 -4.30 -1.30 -30.53
C GLU A 4 -2.82 -1.52 -30.16
N ASN A 5 -1.90 -0.99 -30.95
CA ASN A 5 -0.47 -1.05 -30.66
C ASN A 5 -0.12 -0.30 -29.37
N ILE A 6 -0.67 0.89 -29.14
CA ILE A 6 -0.47 1.66 -27.89
C ILE A 6 -0.97 0.87 -26.68
N LEU A 7 -2.15 0.26 -26.78
CA LEU A 7 -2.73 -0.56 -25.71
C LEU A 7 -1.84 -1.76 -25.40
N VAL A 8 -1.39 -2.49 -26.43
CA VAL A 8 -0.50 -3.65 -26.26
C VAL A 8 0.81 -3.24 -25.61
N GLN A 9 1.48 -2.19 -26.11
CA GLN A 9 2.76 -1.71 -25.56
C GLN A 9 2.64 -1.25 -24.10
N THR A 10 1.57 -0.53 -23.76
CA THR A 10 1.31 -0.08 -22.39
C THR A 10 1.13 -1.27 -21.45
N MET A 11 0.36 -2.28 -21.87
CA MET A 11 0.12 -3.47 -21.07
C MET A 11 1.36 -4.34 -20.93
N GLU A 12 2.15 -4.49 -21.99
CA GLU A 12 3.43 -5.21 -21.93
C GLU A 12 4.43 -4.51 -21.00
N GLY A 13 4.49 -3.17 -21.01
CA GLY A 13 5.30 -2.41 -20.05
C GLY A 13 4.90 -2.65 -18.60
N ARG A 14 3.59 -2.72 -18.30
CA ARG A 14 3.09 -3.04 -16.95
C ARG A 14 3.37 -4.48 -16.54
N LYS A 15 3.19 -5.44 -17.46
CA LYS A 15 3.55 -6.85 -17.20
C LYS A 15 5.04 -6.99 -16.93
N GLN A 16 5.88 -6.30 -17.70
CA GLN A 16 7.32 -6.33 -17.52
C GLN A 16 7.75 -5.76 -16.16
N LYS A 17 7.21 -4.60 -15.76
CA LYS A 17 7.45 -4.04 -14.42
C LYS A 17 7.05 -5.01 -13.31
N ALA A 18 5.88 -5.65 -13.41
CA ALA A 18 5.46 -6.66 -12.45
C ALA A 18 6.42 -7.87 -12.39
N ARG A 19 6.92 -8.34 -13.55
CA ARG A 19 7.91 -9.43 -13.61
C ARG A 19 9.25 -9.05 -12.95
N GLU A 20 9.61 -7.78 -12.99
CA GLU A 20 10.80 -7.23 -12.33
C GLU A 20 10.59 -6.95 -10.82
N GLY A 21 9.41 -7.25 -10.26
CA GLY A 21 9.07 -6.94 -8.87
C GLY A 21 8.77 -5.46 -8.62
N LYS A 22 8.71 -4.64 -9.67
CA LYS A 22 8.45 -3.20 -9.59
C LYS A 22 6.97 -2.89 -9.47
N TRP A 23 6.67 -1.81 -8.77
CA TRP A 23 5.34 -1.27 -8.58
C TRP A 23 4.81 -0.64 -9.87
N ASN A 24 3.58 -1.00 -10.25
CA ASN A 24 2.96 -0.57 -11.50
C ASN A 24 2.44 0.88 -11.51
N GLY A 25 2.73 1.66 -10.45
CA GLY A 25 2.46 3.09 -10.38
C GLY A 25 1.46 3.48 -9.29
N GLY A 26 1.38 4.78 -9.01
CA GLY A 26 0.62 5.32 -7.88
C GLY A 26 1.41 5.24 -6.56
N PHE A 27 0.76 5.59 -5.46
CA PHE A 27 1.36 5.54 -4.13
C PHE A 27 1.63 4.11 -3.69
N ALA A 28 2.71 3.93 -2.92
CA ALA A 28 2.86 2.69 -2.18
C ALA A 28 1.68 2.52 -1.18
N PRO A 29 1.13 1.29 -1.07
CA PRO A 29 0.10 0.97 -0.07
C PRO A 29 0.56 1.26 1.36
N TYR A 30 -0.39 1.40 2.29
CA TYR A 30 -0.07 1.51 3.71
C TYR A 30 0.61 0.22 4.19
N GLY A 31 1.68 0.35 4.98
CA GLY A 31 2.58 -0.76 5.35
C GLY A 31 3.79 -0.90 4.44
N TYR A 32 3.84 -0.15 3.34
CA TYR A 32 4.93 -0.21 2.36
C TYR A 32 5.40 1.18 1.97
N GLU A 33 6.67 1.33 1.63
CA GLU A 33 7.23 2.51 0.97
C GLU A 33 7.69 2.18 -0.45
N LEU A 34 7.68 3.18 -1.33
CA LEU A 34 8.13 3.01 -2.72
C LEU A 34 9.59 3.48 -2.81
N VAL A 35 10.52 2.54 -2.92
CA VAL A 35 11.96 2.80 -3.01
C VAL A 35 12.45 2.29 -4.34
N ASN A 36 12.97 3.17 -5.20
CA ASN A 36 13.49 2.83 -6.54
C ASN A 36 12.51 2.05 -7.43
N GLY A 37 11.20 2.29 -7.25
CA GLY A 37 10.16 1.60 -8.00
C GLY A 37 9.75 0.24 -7.44
N GLU A 38 10.28 -0.17 -6.29
CA GLU A 38 9.92 -1.41 -5.59
C GLU A 38 9.20 -1.09 -4.27
N LEU A 39 8.34 -2.00 -3.84
CA LEU A 39 7.68 -1.90 -2.53
C LEU A 39 8.57 -2.50 -1.45
N GLN A 40 8.98 -1.68 -0.49
CA GLN A 40 9.69 -2.11 0.71
C GLN A 40 8.78 -1.95 1.93
N ILE A 41 9.02 -2.73 2.99
CA ILE A 41 8.20 -2.67 4.20
C ILE A 41 8.48 -1.35 4.92
N ALA A 42 7.44 -0.56 5.17
CA ALA A 42 7.51 0.59 6.06
C ALA A 42 7.25 0.11 7.49
N GLU A 43 8.30 -0.21 8.24
CA GLU A 43 8.18 -0.93 9.53
C GLU A 43 7.28 -0.23 10.55
N ASP A 44 7.26 1.10 10.57
CA ASP A 44 6.40 1.87 11.47
C ASP A 44 4.90 1.74 11.12
N GLU A 45 4.57 1.61 9.83
CA GLU A 45 3.21 1.32 9.38
C GLU A 45 2.88 -0.18 9.51
N ALA A 46 3.86 -1.06 9.31
CA ALA A 46 3.72 -2.50 9.42
C ALA A 46 3.43 -2.94 10.86
N GLU A 47 4.02 -2.29 11.86
CA GLU A 47 3.68 -2.50 13.28
C GLU A 47 2.18 -2.29 13.55
N ILE A 48 1.60 -1.24 12.97
CA ILE A 48 0.18 -0.93 13.12
C ILE A 48 -0.68 -1.99 12.44
N ILE A 49 -0.25 -2.51 11.29
CA ILE A 49 -0.93 -3.62 10.61
C ILE A 49 -0.89 -4.88 11.47
N ARG A 50 0.27 -5.25 12.02
CA ARG A 50 0.42 -6.40 12.93
C ARG A 50 -0.50 -6.24 14.14
N LEU A 51 -0.58 -5.04 14.72
CA LEU A 51 -1.49 -4.72 15.82
C LEU A 51 -2.98 -4.84 15.45
N ILE A 52 -3.36 -4.43 14.23
CA ILE A 52 -4.73 -4.61 13.72
C ILE A 52 -5.08 -6.10 13.69
N TYR A 53 -4.21 -6.92 13.11
CA TYR A 53 -4.42 -8.36 13.02
C TYR A 53 -4.46 -9.01 14.41
N ASP A 54 -3.51 -8.68 15.29
CA ASP A 54 -3.48 -9.17 16.67
C ASP A 54 -4.80 -8.91 17.40
N LYS A 55 -5.32 -7.68 17.32
CA LYS A 55 -6.61 -7.35 17.92
C LYS A 55 -7.76 -8.10 17.27
N PHE A 56 -7.75 -8.23 15.95
CA PHE A 56 -8.82 -8.92 15.24
C PHE A 56 -8.88 -10.41 15.58
N ILE A 57 -7.74 -11.07 15.78
CA ILE A 57 -7.67 -12.51 16.03
C ILE A 57 -7.75 -12.87 17.52
N HIS A 58 -7.25 -12.02 18.43
CA HIS A 58 -7.15 -12.32 19.86
C HIS A 58 -8.15 -11.58 20.74
N THR A 59 -9.04 -10.77 20.15
CA THR A 59 -10.12 -10.08 20.87
C THR A 59 -11.45 -10.28 20.15
N ASN A 60 -12.55 -9.89 20.79
CA ASN A 60 -13.88 -9.90 20.16
C ASN A 60 -14.20 -8.56 19.44
N MET A 61 -13.17 -7.77 19.11
CA MET A 61 -13.35 -6.46 18.49
C MET A 61 -13.60 -6.60 16.98
N GLY A 62 -14.72 -6.04 16.50
CA GLY A 62 -14.95 -5.84 15.08
C GLY A 62 -14.10 -4.71 14.49
N ILE A 63 -14.02 -4.62 13.16
CA ILE A 63 -13.19 -3.64 12.43
C ILE A 63 -13.44 -2.20 12.90
N SER A 64 -14.70 -1.81 13.11
CA SER A 64 -15.06 -0.46 13.60
C SER A 64 -14.54 -0.19 15.01
N ALA A 65 -14.58 -1.19 15.90
CA ALA A 65 -14.05 -1.07 17.25
C ALA A 65 -12.52 -0.96 17.26
N ILE A 66 -11.85 -1.72 16.38
CA ILE A 66 -10.39 -1.63 16.21
C ILE A 66 -9.99 -0.25 15.70
N ALA A 67 -10.68 0.29 14.70
CA ALA A 67 -10.42 1.63 14.19
C ALA A 67 -10.62 2.71 15.28
N ALA A 68 -11.70 2.62 16.07
CA ALA A 68 -11.94 3.53 17.19
C ALA A 68 -10.83 3.43 18.26
N TRP A 69 -10.42 2.21 18.62
CA TRP A 69 -9.35 1.99 19.58
C TRP A 69 -8.02 2.58 19.08
N LEU A 70 -7.65 2.36 17.82
CA LEU A 70 -6.43 2.92 17.24
C LEU A 70 -6.41 4.45 17.33
N ASN A 71 -7.53 5.09 16.97
CA ASN A 71 -7.67 6.54 17.07
C ASN A 71 -7.54 7.04 18.52
N GLN A 72 -8.15 6.34 19.49
CA GLN A 72 -8.07 6.68 20.92
C GLN A 72 -6.65 6.53 21.48
N HIS A 73 -5.86 5.60 20.93
CA HIS A 73 -4.48 5.34 21.36
C HIS A 73 -3.44 6.13 20.55
N GLY A 74 -3.87 7.12 19.76
CA GLY A 74 -2.99 8.06 19.08
C GLY A 74 -2.41 7.58 17.75
N TYR A 75 -2.79 6.38 17.28
CA TYR A 75 -2.37 5.90 15.96
C TYR A 75 -3.01 6.75 14.87
N LYS A 76 -2.19 7.30 13.98
CA LYS A 76 -2.63 8.14 12.86
C LYS A 76 -1.99 7.66 11.57
N LYS A 77 -2.81 7.54 10.53
CA LYS A 77 -2.31 7.26 9.18
C LYS A 77 -1.45 8.42 8.70
N LYS A 78 -0.23 8.12 8.24
CA LYS A 78 0.62 9.08 7.52
C LYS A 78 -0.09 9.52 6.24
N LYS A 79 -0.27 10.84 6.06
CA LYS A 79 -0.79 11.40 4.81
C LYS A 79 0.32 11.36 3.76
N ARG A 80 0.10 10.62 2.68
CA ARG A 80 0.99 10.67 1.51
C ARG A 80 0.50 11.76 0.56
N GLN A 81 1.38 12.68 0.20
CA GLN A 81 1.11 13.66 -0.84
C GLN A 81 1.47 13.05 -2.20
N ASN A 82 0.62 13.26 -3.21
CA ASN A 82 1.01 13.10 -4.63
C ASN A 82 2.23 13.96 -4.84
N ASN A 83 3.24 13.44 -5.58
CA ASN A 83 4.34 14.19 -6.18
C ASN A 83 4.12 15.71 -6.07
N THR A 84 4.68 16.35 -5.04
CA THR A 84 5.07 17.75 -5.23
C THR A 84 6.19 17.63 -6.26
N LEU A 85 5.92 18.17 -7.46
CA LEU A 85 6.90 18.35 -8.52
C LEU A 85 8.19 18.97 -7.97
#